data_AF-A0A1Y2EAK7-F1
#
_entry.id   AF-A0A1Y2EAK7-F1
#
_cell.length_a   1.000
_cell.length_b   1.000
_cell.length_c   1.000
_cell.angle_alpha   90.00
_cell.angle_beta   90.00
_cell.angle_gamma   90.00
#
_symmetry.space_group_name_H-M   'P 1'
#
loop_
_entity.id
_entity.type
_entity.pdbx_description
1 polymer ?
#
loop_
_entity_poly.entity_id
_entity_poly.type
_entity_poly.pdbx_seq_one_letter_code
_entity_poly.pdbx_strand_id
1 'polypeptide(L)'
;MDSPSKIPAGDAPGAKSRYDDFVAIHVNQTETIHFTGSFLSWHRYYMYSFERALRDECGYAGYLPYWNWGKTSKDPMNSPHMNGDQYSQGGNGIWAPHNCTSPVPGCEYCIPVVEGRGGGCVETGPYVGRMCNISATSPSLVAPDAPVAGTKLSYAPRCIRRDISPNITATFSTDAKHLDLLTNPLYQDSIGPYQDRLQGKPFDQCDPGQHGAGYFTWAADPGGDVYNTPNDPLFWLHHGGIDRSWWIWQNQKPTDRAFMIDGTLTLLNDPPSRNATVEDILDLMYAAPADTPPFAIKNHVSSVAGPYCYIYL
;
A
#
# COMPACT_ATOMS: atom_id res chain seq x y z
N MET A 1 -13.93 -12.20 -2.34
CA MET A 1 -12.64 -12.86 -2.66
C MET A 1 -12.86 -14.19 -3.36
N ASP A 2 -14.11 -14.61 -3.56
CA ASP A 2 -14.46 -15.92 -4.12
C ASP A 2 -14.66 -15.89 -5.64
N SER A 3 -14.94 -14.71 -6.20
CA SER A 3 -15.05 -14.53 -7.64
C SER A 3 -13.73 -14.92 -8.32
N PRO A 4 -13.77 -15.69 -9.43
CA PRO A 4 -12.57 -16.17 -10.11
C PRO A 4 -11.76 -15.03 -10.72
N SER A 5 -10.45 -15.23 -10.81
CA SER A 5 -9.54 -14.32 -11.51
C SER A 5 -9.99 -14.08 -12.97
N LYS A 6 -9.84 -12.82 -13.44
CA LYS A 6 -10.02 -12.42 -14.84
C LYS A 6 -8.72 -12.50 -15.65
N ILE A 7 -7.56 -12.59 -14.99
CA ILE A 7 -6.27 -12.73 -15.66
C ILE A 7 -6.15 -14.16 -16.21
N PRO A 8 -5.75 -14.34 -17.48
CA PRO A 8 -5.48 -15.67 -18.02
C PRO A 8 -4.45 -16.41 -17.15
N ALA A 9 -4.71 -17.68 -16.84
CA ALA A 9 -3.86 -18.46 -15.92
C ALA A 9 -2.40 -18.59 -16.38
N GLY A 10 -2.12 -18.44 -17.67
CA GLY A 10 -0.74 -18.41 -18.21
C GLY A 10 0.02 -17.11 -17.88
N ASP A 11 -0.68 -16.00 -17.70
CA ASP A 11 -0.08 -14.67 -17.47
C ASP A 11 0.19 -14.44 -15.98
N ALA A 12 -0.68 -14.93 -15.10
CA ALA A 12 -0.49 -14.91 -13.65
C ALA A 12 -0.96 -16.23 -13.01
N PRO A 13 -0.12 -17.28 -13.00
CA PRO A 13 -0.49 -18.59 -12.49
C PRO A 13 -0.98 -18.59 -11.03
N GLY A 14 -0.49 -17.65 -10.22
CA GLY A 14 -0.89 -17.45 -8.83
C GLY A 14 -2.21 -16.73 -8.64
N ALA A 15 -2.75 -16.05 -9.66
CA ALA A 15 -4.04 -15.40 -9.55
C ALA A 15 -5.17 -16.44 -9.59
N LYS A 16 -5.91 -16.58 -8.48
CA LYS A 16 -7.04 -17.52 -8.35
C LYS A 16 -8.37 -16.80 -8.20
N SER A 17 -8.33 -15.60 -7.65
CA SER A 17 -9.51 -14.77 -7.40
C SER A 17 -9.41 -13.40 -8.06
N ARG A 18 -10.55 -12.71 -8.16
CA ARG A 18 -10.62 -11.28 -8.50
C ARG A 18 -9.73 -10.42 -7.62
N TYR A 19 -9.58 -10.79 -6.35
CA TYR A 19 -8.69 -10.06 -5.45
C TYR A 19 -7.23 -10.27 -5.84
N ASP A 20 -6.85 -11.50 -6.23
CA ASP A 20 -5.50 -11.79 -6.70
C ASP A 20 -5.16 -11.06 -8.00
N ASP A 21 -6.16 -10.65 -8.80
CA ASP A 21 -5.90 -9.81 -9.98
C ASP A 21 -5.34 -8.44 -9.59
N PHE A 22 -5.88 -7.82 -8.54
CA PHE A 22 -5.33 -6.57 -7.99
C PHE A 22 -3.90 -6.80 -7.51
N VAL A 23 -3.68 -7.85 -6.71
CA VAL A 23 -2.34 -8.23 -6.23
C VAL A 23 -1.37 -8.44 -7.39
N ALA A 24 -1.76 -9.17 -8.43
CA ALA A 24 -0.93 -9.46 -9.59
C ALA A 24 -0.51 -8.19 -10.33
N ILE A 25 -1.44 -7.25 -10.53
CA ILE A 25 -1.15 -5.97 -11.18
C ILE A 25 -0.16 -5.14 -10.37
N HIS A 26 -0.33 -5.09 -9.05
CA HIS A 26 0.62 -4.41 -8.17
C HIS A 26 2.00 -5.05 -8.19
N VAL A 27 2.08 -6.39 -8.08
CA VAL A 27 3.35 -7.14 -8.19
C VAL A 27 4.04 -6.87 -9.53
N ASN A 28 3.28 -6.85 -10.62
CA ASN A 28 3.83 -6.65 -11.96
C ASN A 28 4.35 -5.21 -12.18
N GLN A 29 3.70 -4.21 -11.58
CA GLN A 29 3.99 -2.79 -11.82
C GLN A 29 4.79 -2.12 -10.69
N THR A 30 5.15 -2.84 -9.62
CA THR A 30 5.83 -2.30 -8.43
C THR A 30 7.04 -1.41 -8.76
N GLU A 31 7.85 -1.83 -9.74
CA GLU A 31 9.08 -1.13 -10.17
C GLU A 31 8.81 0.16 -10.97
N THR A 32 7.56 0.45 -11.31
CA THR A 32 7.16 1.65 -12.08
C THR A 32 6.13 2.52 -11.34
N ILE A 33 5.75 2.16 -10.11
CA ILE A 33 4.68 2.81 -9.34
C ILE A 33 5.13 3.28 -7.95
N HIS A 34 6.34 2.94 -7.49
CA HIS A 34 6.91 3.41 -6.22
C HIS A 34 8.15 4.25 -6.50
N PHE A 35 8.33 5.34 -5.75
CA PHE A 35 9.39 6.33 -5.98
C PHE A 35 9.46 6.84 -7.42
N THR A 36 8.30 6.89 -8.09
CA THR A 36 8.11 7.36 -9.47
C THR A 36 7.17 8.56 -9.49
N GLY A 37 7.12 9.28 -10.62
CA GLY A 37 6.17 10.38 -10.79
C GLY A 37 4.70 9.95 -10.92
N SER A 38 4.44 8.64 -11.07
CA SER A 38 3.08 8.09 -11.12
C SER A 38 2.56 7.65 -9.75
N PHE A 39 3.41 7.53 -8.71
CA PHE A 39 3.08 6.89 -7.43
C PHE A 39 1.70 7.29 -6.87
N LEU A 40 1.47 8.58 -6.65
CA LEU A 40 0.22 9.07 -6.05
C LEU A 40 -1.00 8.86 -6.96
N SER A 41 -0.86 9.18 -8.25
CA SER A 41 -1.97 9.08 -9.21
C SER A 41 -2.34 7.63 -9.52
N TRP A 42 -1.35 6.75 -9.61
CA TRP A 42 -1.53 5.31 -9.81
C TRP A 42 -2.24 4.68 -8.62
N HIS A 43 -1.81 4.97 -7.40
CA HIS A 43 -2.46 4.42 -6.20
C HIS A 43 -3.88 4.97 -6.01
N ARG A 44 -4.15 6.24 -6.37
CA ARG A 44 -5.53 6.75 -6.43
C ARG A 44 -6.38 5.95 -7.42
N TYR A 45 -5.87 5.71 -8.63
CA TYR A 45 -6.60 4.93 -9.64
C TYR A 45 -6.81 3.49 -9.19
N TYR A 46 -5.83 2.89 -8.53
CA TYR A 46 -5.89 1.54 -7.99
C TYR A 46 -6.94 1.41 -6.88
N MET A 47 -6.99 2.37 -5.95
CA MET A 47 -8.02 2.47 -4.91
C MET A 47 -9.43 2.62 -5.51
N TYR A 48 -9.61 3.53 -6.46
CA TYR A 48 -10.87 3.71 -7.17
C TYR A 48 -11.32 2.42 -7.87
N SER A 49 -10.39 1.75 -8.56
CA SER A 49 -10.68 0.53 -9.29
C SER A 49 -11.10 -0.61 -8.37
N PHE A 50 -10.48 -0.71 -7.19
CA PHE A 50 -10.89 -1.65 -6.16
C PHE A 50 -12.29 -1.33 -5.63
N GLU A 51 -12.60 -0.06 -5.38
CA GLU A 51 -13.97 0.36 -5.00
C GLU A 51 -14.99 0.00 -6.08
N ARG A 52 -14.69 0.27 -7.36
CA ARG A 52 -15.57 -0.08 -8.48
C ARG A 52 -15.80 -1.59 -8.54
N ALA A 53 -14.77 -2.42 -8.36
CA ALA A 53 -14.93 -3.87 -8.27
C ALA A 53 -15.83 -4.29 -7.10
N LEU A 54 -15.68 -3.69 -5.91
CA LEU A 54 -16.57 -3.96 -4.78
C LEU A 54 -18.03 -3.57 -5.09
N ARG A 55 -18.26 -2.41 -5.71
CA ARG A 55 -19.60 -1.91 -6.02
C ARG A 55 -20.27 -2.74 -7.11
N ASP A 56 -19.57 -2.95 -8.22
CA ASP A 56 -20.13 -3.53 -9.44
C ASP A 56 -20.16 -5.06 -9.41
N GLU A 57 -19.19 -5.70 -8.75
CA GLU A 57 -19.05 -7.16 -8.73
C GLU A 57 -19.52 -7.80 -7.41
N CYS A 58 -19.51 -7.04 -6.30
CA CYS A 58 -19.87 -7.55 -4.97
C CYS A 58 -21.11 -6.88 -4.35
N GLY A 59 -21.73 -5.91 -5.02
CA GLY A 59 -22.91 -5.20 -4.51
C GLY A 59 -22.63 -4.28 -3.32
N TYR A 60 -21.38 -3.84 -3.13
CA TYR A 60 -21.02 -2.97 -2.02
C TYR A 60 -21.65 -1.58 -2.19
N ALA A 61 -22.44 -1.15 -1.21
CA ALA A 61 -23.10 0.16 -1.23
C ALA A 61 -22.41 1.21 -0.32
N GLY A 62 -21.40 0.80 0.45
CA GLY A 62 -20.69 1.66 1.40
C GLY A 62 -19.66 2.59 0.75
N TYR A 63 -18.65 2.99 1.51
CA TYR A 63 -17.54 3.84 1.06
C TYR A 63 -16.22 3.22 1.48
N LEU A 64 -15.16 3.38 0.68
CA LEU A 64 -13.85 2.89 1.10
C LEU A 64 -13.38 3.60 2.39
N PRO A 65 -13.07 2.86 3.46
CA PRO A 65 -12.51 3.44 4.67
C PRO A 65 -11.05 3.82 4.46
N TYR A 66 -10.57 4.78 5.25
CA TYR A 66 -9.16 5.14 5.34
C TYR A 66 -8.65 4.94 6.76
N TRP A 67 -7.35 4.73 6.89
CA TRP A 67 -6.68 4.67 8.19
C TRP A 67 -6.10 6.04 8.56
N ASN A 68 -6.60 6.61 9.66
CA ASN A 68 -5.90 7.70 10.35
C ASN A 68 -4.81 7.12 11.26
N TRP A 69 -3.56 7.20 10.82
CA TRP A 69 -2.44 6.60 11.54
C TRP A 69 -2.20 7.21 12.92
N GLY A 70 -2.28 8.53 13.04
CA GLY A 70 -1.99 9.25 14.28
C GLY A 70 -2.86 8.79 15.44
N LYS A 71 -4.15 8.54 15.18
CA LYS A 71 -5.11 8.04 16.17
C LYS A 71 -4.76 6.70 16.80
N THR A 72 -4.03 5.85 16.09
CA THR A 72 -3.69 4.48 16.54
C THR A 72 -2.19 4.27 16.67
N SER A 73 -1.41 5.33 16.56
CA SER A 73 0.06 5.28 16.52
C SER A 73 0.69 4.63 17.75
N LYS A 74 0.11 4.83 18.93
CA LYS A 74 0.62 4.30 20.21
C LYS A 74 0.11 2.91 20.56
N ASP A 75 -1.01 2.50 19.96
CA ASP A 75 -1.65 1.21 20.22
C ASP A 75 -2.38 0.71 18.96
N PRO A 76 -1.62 0.30 17.93
CA PRO A 76 -2.21 -0.17 16.68
C PRO A 76 -2.97 -1.49 16.88
N MET A 77 -2.56 -2.33 17.83
CA MET A 77 -3.16 -3.64 18.04
C MET A 77 -4.61 -3.55 18.54
N ASN A 78 -4.96 -2.59 19.38
CA ASN A 78 -6.34 -2.42 19.84
C ASN A 78 -7.16 -1.47 18.96
N SER A 79 -6.64 -1.11 17.78
CA SER A 79 -7.37 -0.26 16.86
C SER A 79 -8.60 -0.95 16.26
N PRO A 80 -9.66 -0.21 15.87
CA PRO A 80 -10.87 -0.80 15.29
C PRO A 80 -10.62 -1.64 14.02
N HIS A 81 -9.50 -1.44 13.34
CA HIS A 81 -9.16 -2.14 12.10
C HIS A 81 -8.14 -3.27 12.30
N MET A 82 -7.56 -3.45 13.50
CA MET A 82 -6.57 -4.50 13.79
C MET A 82 -6.81 -5.27 15.09
N ASN A 83 -7.89 -5.02 15.82
CA ASN A 83 -8.18 -5.67 17.11
C ASN A 83 -8.59 -7.16 16.99
N GLY A 84 -8.77 -7.68 15.78
CA GLY A 84 -9.14 -9.07 15.54
C GLY A 84 -10.61 -9.41 15.77
N ASP A 85 -11.47 -8.42 16.04
CA ASP A 85 -12.91 -8.66 16.08
C ASP A 85 -13.49 -8.86 14.66
N GLN A 86 -14.78 -9.19 14.60
CA GLN A 86 -15.50 -9.45 13.34
C GLN A 86 -15.66 -8.24 12.40
N TYR A 87 -15.36 -7.02 12.87
CA TYR A 87 -15.44 -5.77 12.10
C TYR A 87 -14.06 -5.22 11.71
N SER A 88 -12.98 -5.81 12.24
CA SER A 88 -11.60 -5.47 11.91
C SER A 88 -11.14 -6.06 10.57
N GLN A 89 -9.92 -5.68 10.15
CA GLN A 89 -9.20 -6.34 9.06
C GLN A 89 -8.41 -7.57 9.54
N GLY A 90 -8.88 -8.24 10.60
CA GLY A 90 -8.16 -9.31 11.28
C GLY A 90 -7.22 -8.78 12.36
N GLY A 91 -6.75 -9.69 13.21
CA GLY A 91 -5.89 -9.38 14.33
C GLY A 91 -4.40 -9.50 14.03
N ASN A 92 -3.63 -9.72 15.08
CA ASN A 92 -2.21 -10.06 14.99
C ASN A 92 -2.00 -11.51 14.52
N GLY A 93 -0.76 -11.81 14.17
CA GLY A 93 -0.31 -13.19 13.95
C GLY A 93 -0.11 -13.97 15.24
N ILE A 94 -0.26 -15.31 15.16
CA ILE A 94 0.26 -16.22 16.19
C ILE A 94 1.77 -16.01 16.34
N TRP A 95 2.30 -16.33 17.53
CA TRP A 95 3.73 -16.29 17.74
C TRP A 95 4.46 -17.26 16.79
N ALA A 96 5.41 -16.73 16.01
CA ALA A 96 6.41 -17.52 15.30
C ALA A 96 7.79 -16.92 15.58
N PRO A 97 8.80 -17.70 16.01
CA PRO A 97 10.15 -17.18 16.19
C PRO A 97 10.69 -16.58 14.89
N HIS A 98 11.16 -15.34 14.95
CA HIS A 98 11.70 -14.63 13.81
C HIS A 98 12.79 -13.64 14.20
N ASN A 99 13.60 -13.24 13.21
CA ASN A 99 14.50 -12.10 13.33
C ASN A 99 13.72 -10.79 13.15
N CYS A 100 14.32 -9.68 13.55
CA CYS A 100 13.69 -8.38 13.33
C CYS A 100 13.46 -8.06 11.85
N THR A 101 12.49 -7.19 11.62
CA THR A 101 12.18 -6.64 10.29
C THR A 101 12.90 -5.30 10.11
N SER A 102 13.61 -5.11 9.00
CA SER A 102 14.23 -3.82 8.66
C SER A 102 13.27 -2.99 7.81
N PRO A 103 12.85 -1.79 8.28
CA PRO A 103 11.84 -0.99 7.58
C PRO A 103 12.41 -0.11 6.47
N VAL A 104 13.72 0.14 6.46
CA VAL A 104 14.38 1.07 5.55
C VAL A 104 15.62 0.40 4.98
N PRO A 105 15.72 0.24 3.64
CA PRO A 105 16.91 -0.32 3.02
C PRO A 105 18.18 0.45 3.42
N GLY A 106 19.22 -0.27 3.82
CA GLY A 106 20.53 0.32 4.15
C GLY A 106 20.63 1.02 5.51
N CYS A 107 19.59 0.91 6.36
CA CYS A 107 19.60 1.48 7.70
C CYS A 107 19.73 0.36 8.77
N GLU A 108 20.52 0.60 9.82
CA GLU A 108 20.70 -0.28 10.99
C GLU A 108 19.58 -0.10 12.03
N TYR A 109 18.33 0.08 11.57
CA TYR A 109 17.15 0.06 12.42
C TYR A 109 16.41 -1.26 12.18
N CYS A 110 16.14 -1.93 13.28
CA CYS A 110 15.69 -3.32 13.34
C CYS A 110 14.49 -3.31 14.30
N ILE A 111 13.29 -3.56 13.77
CA ILE A 111 12.06 -3.53 14.57
C ILE A 111 12.16 -4.60 15.65
N PRO A 112 12.14 -4.23 16.95
CA PRO A 112 12.31 -5.21 18.01
C PRO A 112 11.23 -6.29 17.97
N VAL A 113 11.65 -7.54 18.04
CA VAL A 113 10.76 -8.70 18.17
C VAL A 113 10.23 -8.74 19.60
N VAL A 114 8.92 -8.86 19.75
CA VAL A 114 8.27 -9.05 21.05
C VAL A 114 8.06 -10.55 21.25
N GLU A 115 8.85 -11.16 22.13
CA GLU A 115 8.77 -12.60 22.39
C GLU A 115 7.34 -13.03 22.76
N GLY A 116 6.86 -14.10 22.12
CA GLY A 116 5.52 -14.65 22.35
C GLY A 116 4.40 -13.92 21.62
N ARG A 117 4.70 -13.01 20.69
CA ARG A 117 3.68 -12.22 19.96
C ARG A 117 4.05 -12.05 18.48
N GLY A 118 3.09 -12.30 17.58
CA GLY A 118 3.23 -11.95 16.16
C GLY A 118 4.19 -12.82 15.36
N GLY A 119 4.40 -12.42 14.10
CA GLY A 119 5.29 -13.07 13.13
C GLY A 119 4.66 -14.24 12.37
N GLY A 120 3.71 -14.95 12.96
CA GLY A 120 2.98 -16.06 12.33
C GLY A 120 1.67 -15.63 11.67
N CYS A 121 0.85 -16.63 11.28
CA CYS A 121 -0.43 -16.42 10.60
C CYS A 121 -1.44 -15.65 11.46
N VAL A 122 -2.25 -14.79 10.85
CA VAL A 122 -3.39 -14.11 11.50
C VAL A 122 -4.31 -15.13 12.16
N GLU A 123 -4.60 -14.95 13.45
CA GLU A 123 -5.35 -15.91 14.27
C GLU A 123 -6.82 -15.51 14.49
N THR A 124 -7.15 -14.23 14.35
CA THR A 124 -8.48 -13.69 14.69
C THR A 124 -9.06 -12.77 13.61
N GLY A 125 -10.39 -12.67 13.58
CA GLY A 125 -11.15 -11.80 12.69
C GLY A 125 -11.51 -12.42 11.33
N PRO A 126 -12.06 -11.61 10.39
CA PRO A 126 -12.70 -12.13 9.17
C PRO A 126 -11.75 -12.77 8.14
N TYR A 127 -10.44 -12.58 8.31
CA TYR A 127 -9.42 -13.00 7.36
C TYR A 127 -8.58 -14.18 7.85
N VAL A 128 -9.01 -14.86 8.92
CA VAL A 128 -8.40 -16.12 9.35
C VAL A 128 -8.50 -17.15 8.24
N GLY A 129 -7.39 -17.85 7.97
CA GLY A 129 -7.30 -18.85 6.90
C GLY A 129 -7.25 -18.27 5.48
N ARG A 130 -7.26 -16.94 5.33
CA ARG A 130 -7.10 -16.30 4.04
C ARG A 130 -5.66 -16.46 3.55
N MET A 131 -5.53 -16.83 2.28
CA MET A 131 -4.24 -17.14 1.64
C MET A 131 -3.77 -16.01 0.74
N CYS A 132 -2.48 -15.72 0.79
CA CYS A 132 -1.70 -15.02 -0.23
C CYS A 132 -1.33 -16.05 -1.30
N ASN A 133 -2.02 -16.05 -2.44
CA ASN A 133 -1.84 -17.07 -3.49
C ASN A 133 -0.60 -16.82 -4.36
N ILE A 134 -0.23 -15.55 -4.55
CA ILE A 134 0.90 -15.13 -5.37
C ILE A 134 2.19 -15.20 -4.55
N SER A 135 3.25 -15.76 -5.14
CA SER A 135 4.57 -15.90 -4.52
C SER A 135 5.12 -14.57 -3.98
N ALA A 136 5.79 -14.64 -2.83
CA ALA A 136 6.58 -13.53 -2.30
C ALA A 136 7.67 -13.12 -3.31
N THR A 137 7.97 -11.82 -3.35
CA THR A 137 8.95 -11.24 -4.29
C THR A 137 10.15 -10.67 -3.52
N SER A 138 9.90 -9.85 -2.52
CA SER A 138 10.95 -9.22 -1.72
C SER A 138 10.57 -9.11 -0.23
N PRO A 139 10.29 -10.24 0.46
CA PRO A 139 9.87 -10.21 1.86
C PRO A 139 11.02 -9.79 2.79
N SER A 140 10.77 -8.78 3.62
CA SER A 140 11.70 -8.39 4.71
C SER A 140 11.69 -9.37 5.89
N LEU A 141 10.63 -10.18 6.04
CA LEU A 141 10.61 -11.32 6.93
C LEU A 141 10.46 -12.63 6.12
N VAL A 142 11.52 -13.44 6.10
CA VAL A 142 11.50 -14.75 5.44
C VAL A 142 10.98 -15.79 6.43
N ALA A 143 9.74 -16.25 6.24
CA ALA A 143 9.21 -17.38 7.01
C ALA A 143 9.83 -18.71 6.52
N PRO A 144 10.03 -19.71 7.40
CA PRO A 144 10.66 -21.00 7.03
C PRO A 144 9.90 -21.78 5.94
N ASP A 145 8.60 -21.53 5.81
CA ASP A 145 7.68 -22.11 4.85
C ASP A 145 7.27 -21.12 3.74
N ALA A 146 7.90 -19.94 3.68
CA ALA A 146 7.71 -19.02 2.57
C ALA A 146 8.31 -19.63 1.29
N PRO A 147 7.55 -19.72 0.19
CA PRO A 147 8.06 -20.18 -1.09
C PRO A 147 9.26 -19.35 -1.52
N VAL A 148 10.30 -20.01 -2.03
CA VAL A 148 11.53 -19.37 -2.51
C VAL A 148 11.17 -18.29 -3.54
N ALA A 149 11.60 -17.05 -3.28
CA ALA A 149 11.50 -15.94 -4.22
C ALA A 149 12.17 -16.35 -5.54
N GLY A 150 11.46 -16.24 -6.67
CA GLY A 150 12.09 -16.58 -7.95
C GLY A 150 11.21 -16.52 -9.20
N THR A 151 9.89 -16.56 -9.08
CA THR A 151 9.00 -16.36 -10.23
C THR A 151 7.86 -15.44 -9.85
N LYS A 152 7.95 -14.16 -10.23
CA LYS A 152 6.86 -13.19 -10.06
C LYS A 152 5.56 -13.83 -10.57
N LEU A 153 4.46 -13.66 -9.82
CA LEU A 153 3.11 -14.14 -10.18
C LEU A 153 2.89 -15.67 -10.12
N SER A 154 3.83 -16.48 -9.62
CA SER A 154 3.61 -17.92 -9.45
C SER A 154 2.62 -18.27 -8.35
N TYR A 155 1.98 -19.44 -8.47
CA TYR A 155 1.10 -19.97 -7.44
C TYR A 155 1.90 -20.56 -6.27
N ALA A 156 1.82 -19.90 -5.13
CA ALA A 156 2.57 -20.27 -3.93
C ALA A 156 1.79 -19.84 -2.66
N PRO A 157 0.69 -20.55 -2.36
CA PRO A 157 -0.26 -20.16 -1.32
C PRO A 157 0.34 -20.24 0.08
N ARG A 158 0.17 -19.17 0.87
CA ARG A 158 0.56 -19.09 2.29
C ARG A 158 -0.40 -18.19 3.05
N CYS A 159 -0.48 -18.30 4.37
CA CYS A 159 -1.34 -17.42 5.18
C CYS A 159 -0.84 -15.97 5.18
N ILE A 160 -1.72 -15.01 5.49
CA ILE A 160 -1.28 -13.66 5.92
C ILE A 160 -0.63 -13.80 7.30
N ARG A 161 0.56 -13.23 7.44
CA ARG A 161 1.31 -13.11 8.68
C ARG A 161 1.40 -11.65 9.12
N ARG A 162 1.31 -11.42 10.43
CA ARG A 162 1.46 -10.08 10.99
C ARG A 162 2.27 -10.09 12.28
N ASP A 163 3.09 -9.06 12.45
CA ASP A 163 3.77 -8.72 13.68
C ASP A 163 3.41 -7.29 14.09
N ILE A 164 2.17 -7.13 14.58
CA ILE A 164 1.60 -5.82 14.88
C ILE A 164 2.27 -5.21 16.11
N SER A 165 2.95 -4.09 15.93
CA SER A 165 3.66 -3.41 17.02
C SER A 165 3.62 -1.88 16.90
N PRO A 166 3.70 -1.15 18.04
CA PRO A 166 3.79 0.30 18.03
C PRO A 166 5.22 0.82 17.72
N ASN A 167 6.21 -0.07 17.54
CA ASN A 167 7.63 0.29 17.47
C ASN A 167 7.94 1.30 16.35
N ILE A 168 7.25 1.15 15.22
CA ILE A 168 7.34 2.07 14.08
C ILE A 168 6.32 3.19 14.19
N THR A 169 5.06 2.85 14.45
CA THR A 169 3.96 3.82 14.36
C THR A 169 4.03 4.91 15.41
N ALA A 170 4.48 4.58 16.62
CA ALA A 170 4.57 5.55 17.71
C ALA A 170 5.58 6.67 17.43
N THR A 171 6.53 6.42 16.52
CA THR A 171 7.56 7.38 16.11
C THR A 171 7.23 8.04 14.77
N PHE A 172 6.89 7.24 13.76
CA PHE A 172 6.84 7.67 12.36
C PHE A 172 5.43 7.89 11.82
N SER A 173 4.40 7.48 12.56
CA SER A 173 3.00 7.57 12.14
C SER A 173 2.13 8.42 13.07
N THR A 174 2.72 9.43 13.70
CA THR A 174 2.02 10.33 14.63
C THR A 174 1.32 11.46 13.89
N ASP A 175 0.31 12.09 14.52
CA ASP A 175 -0.32 13.31 13.98
C ASP A 175 0.72 14.43 13.75
N ALA A 176 1.77 14.50 14.58
CA ALA A 176 2.85 15.47 14.41
C ALA A 176 3.66 15.23 13.13
N LYS A 177 3.98 13.96 12.81
CA LYS A 177 4.66 13.60 11.56
C LYS A 177 3.77 13.86 10.34
N HIS A 178 2.48 13.58 10.44
CA HIS A 178 1.55 13.87 9.34
C HIS A 178 1.34 15.38 9.14
N LEU A 179 1.24 16.15 10.22
CA LEU A 179 1.15 17.61 10.17
C LEU A 179 2.40 18.23 9.56
N ASP A 180 3.59 17.75 9.94
CA ASP A 180 4.86 18.17 9.35
C ASP A 180 4.86 17.91 7.83
N LEU A 181 4.51 16.70 7.40
CA LEU A 181 4.39 16.38 5.97
C LEU A 181 3.45 17.33 5.21
N LEU A 182 2.35 17.75 5.84
CA LEU A 182 1.33 18.59 5.23
C LEU A 182 1.64 20.10 5.26
N THR A 183 2.47 20.58 6.19
CA THR A 183 2.62 22.02 6.46
C THR A 183 4.05 22.54 6.39
N ASN A 184 5.05 21.66 6.44
CA ASN A 184 6.45 22.06 6.38
C ASN A 184 6.75 22.73 5.03
N PRO A 185 7.34 23.95 5.02
CA PRO A 185 7.64 24.71 3.81
C PRO A 185 8.43 23.93 2.74
N LEU A 186 9.26 22.96 3.16
CA LEU A 186 10.03 22.11 2.24
C LEU A 186 9.16 21.30 1.28
N TYR A 187 7.90 21.04 1.65
CA TYR A 187 6.97 20.19 0.90
C TYR A 187 5.84 21.00 0.25
N GLN A 188 5.84 22.33 0.33
CA GLN A 188 4.68 23.13 -0.06
C GLN A 188 4.66 23.52 -1.55
N ASP A 189 5.83 23.67 -2.18
CA ASP A 189 5.91 24.29 -3.51
C ASP A 189 6.30 23.30 -4.61
N SER A 190 6.54 22.04 -4.25
CA SER A 190 6.79 20.95 -5.19
C SER A 190 6.27 19.61 -4.65
N ILE A 191 5.73 18.78 -5.54
CA ILE A 191 5.28 17.42 -5.21
C ILE A 191 6.44 16.47 -4.94
N GLY A 192 7.62 16.73 -5.50
CA GLY A 192 8.81 15.88 -5.37
C GLY A 192 9.22 15.66 -3.92
N PRO A 193 9.59 16.73 -3.17
CA PRO A 193 9.90 16.62 -1.75
C PRO A 193 8.75 16.04 -0.91
N TYR A 194 7.50 16.35 -1.24
CA TYR A 194 6.33 15.81 -0.55
C TYR A 194 6.22 14.28 -0.70
N GLN A 195 6.24 13.78 -1.95
CA GLN A 195 6.11 12.34 -2.21
C GLN A 195 7.35 11.55 -1.77
N ASP A 196 8.54 12.15 -1.86
CA ASP A 196 9.79 11.56 -1.39
C ASP A 196 9.71 11.36 0.12
N ARG A 197 9.34 12.42 0.87
CA ARG A 197 9.21 12.34 2.33
C ARG A 197 8.13 11.35 2.75
N LEU A 198 6.99 11.36 2.06
CA LEU A 198 5.88 10.43 2.29
C LEU A 198 6.32 8.96 2.18
N GLN A 199 7.19 8.66 1.21
CA GLN A 199 7.75 7.32 0.96
C GLN A 199 9.06 7.02 1.71
N GLY A 200 9.54 7.98 2.51
CA GLY A 200 10.73 7.81 3.35
C GLY A 200 12.06 8.19 2.70
N LYS A 201 12.08 8.75 1.48
CA LYS A 201 13.30 9.26 0.83
C LYS A 201 13.69 10.63 1.44
N PRO A 202 14.99 10.90 1.74
CA PRO A 202 16.21 10.21 1.30
C PRO A 202 16.67 8.98 2.12
N PHE A 203 15.78 8.30 2.84
CA PHE A 203 16.07 7.13 3.69
C PHE A 203 17.03 7.44 4.85
N ASP A 204 17.36 8.72 5.01
CA ASP A 204 18.17 9.20 6.11
C ASP A 204 17.39 9.05 7.41
N GLN A 205 18.13 8.89 8.51
CA GLN A 205 17.56 8.80 9.87
C GLN A 205 16.61 7.61 10.09
N CYS A 206 16.64 6.60 9.22
CA CYS A 206 15.83 5.38 9.37
C CYS A 206 14.33 5.65 9.43
N ASP A 207 13.88 6.74 8.80
CA ASP A 207 12.48 7.15 8.77
C ASP A 207 11.82 6.60 7.48
N PRO A 208 10.94 5.59 7.57
CA PRO A 208 10.32 4.97 6.39
C PRO A 208 9.22 5.84 5.75
N GLY A 209 9.02 7.07 6.24
CA GLY A 209 7.91 7.92 5.86
C GLY A 209 6.57 7.35 6.32
N GLN A 210 5.50 8.12 6.11
CA GLN A 210 4.16 7.68 6.53
C GLN A 210 3.66 6.46 5.74
N HIS A 211 4.11 6.31 4.48
CA HIS A 211 3.83 5.15 3.63
C HIS A 211 4.52 3.89 4.16
N GLY A 212 5.85 3.89 4.29
CA GLY A 212 6.54 2.71 4.81
C GLY A 212 6.15 2.41 6.27
N ALA A 213 6.00 3.44 7.11
CA ALA A 213 5.60 3.24 8.51
C ALA A 213 4.25 2.53 8.66
N GLY A 214 3.29 2.82 7.77
CA GLY A 214 2.02 2.11 7.73
C GLY A 214 2.21 0.61 7.54
N TYR A 215 2.95 0.20 6.51
CA TYR A 215 3.25 -1.21 6.25
C TYR A 215 4.00 -1.91 7.38
N PHE A 216 5.02 -1.27 7.93
CA PHE A 216 5.80 -1.82 9.03
C PHE A 216 5.09 -1.78 10.38
N THR A 217 3.82 -1.36 10.41
CA THR A 217 2.93 -1.53 11.56
C THR A 217 2.52 -2.98 11.74
N TRP A 218 2.19 -3.68 10.64
CA TRP A 218 1.87 -5.11 10.67
C TRP A 218 2.99 -5.99 10.11
N ALA A 219 3.97 -5.38 9.42
CA ALA A 219 5.23 -6.00 9.00
C ALA A 219 5.03 -7.41 8.40
N ALA A 220 5.95 -8.33 8.70
CA ALA A 220 5.87 -9.73 8.31
C ALA A 220 5.56 -9.93 6.81
N ASP A 221 4.58 -10.77 6.47
CA ASP A 221 4.28 -11.20 5.12
C ASP A 221 2.76 -11.16 4.89
N PRO A 222 2.24 -10.29 4.01
CA PRO A 222 2.96 -9.58 2.95
C PRO A 222 3.38 -8.14 3.32
N GLY A 223 3.12 -7.68 4.55
CA GLY A 223 3.32 -6.26 4.90
C GLY A 223 4.75 -5.77 4.69
N GLY A 224 5.72 -6.65 4.87
CA GLY A 224 7.13 -6.42 4.63
C GLY A 224 7.62 -6.69 3.19
N ASP A 225 6.73 -6.97 2.23
CA ASP A 225 7.05 -7.23 0.82
C ASP A 225 6.39 -6.19 -0.07
N VAL A 226 7.14 -5.16 -0.49
CA VAL A 226 6.65 -4.01 -1.28
C VAL A 226 5.86 -4.42 -2.53
N TYR A 227 6.09 -5.62 -3.08
CA TYR A 227 5.35 -6.10 -4.24
C TYR A 227 3.98 -6.66 -3.87
N ASN A 228 3.92 -7.38 -2.75
CA ASN A 228 2.80 -8.23 -2.40
C ASN A 228 1.88 -7.61 -1.34
N THR A 229 2.18 -6.40 -0.85
CA THR A 229 1.41 -5.74 0.22
C THR A 229 -0.11 -5.73 0.01
N PRO A 230 -0.69 -5.65 -1.21
CA PRO A 230 -2.14 -5.70 -1.36
C PRO A 230 -2.78 -7.04 -0.99
N ASN A 231 -2.00 -8.13 -0.83
CA ASN A 231 -2.54 -9.39 -0.29
C ASN A 231 -3.17 -9.19 1.10
N ASP A 232 -2.67 -8.24 1.90
CA ASP A 232 -3.24 -7.88 3.19
C ASP A 232 -4.37 -6.84 3.02
N PRO A 233 -5.60 -7.09 3.52
CA PRO A 233 -6.71 -6.13 3.47
C PRO A 233 -6.43 -4.75 4.09
N LEU A 234 -5.45 -4.65 5.00
CA LEU A 234 -5.01 -3.38 5.58
C LEU A 234 -4.46 -2.41 4.53
N PHE A 235 -3.98 -2.91 3.39
CA PHE A 235 -3.53 -2.12 2.25
C PHE A 235 -4.55 -1.04 1.86
N TRP A 236 -5.83 -1.41 1.72
CA TRP A 236 -6.85 -0.50 1.21
C TRP A 236 -7.13 0.64 2.19
N LEU A 237 -7.16 0.35 3.49
CA LEU A 237 -7.31 1.38 4.52
C LEU A 237 -6.08 2.30 4.55
N HIS A 238 -4.88 1.69 4.45
CA HIS A 238 -3.64 2.44 4.43
C HIS A 238 -3.55 3.39 3.25
N HIS A 239 -3.83 2.92 2.03
CA HIS A 239 -3.79 3.74 0.82
C HIS A 239 -4.94 4.74 0.73
N GLY A 240 -6.09 4.47 1.36
CA GLY A 240 -7.10 5.51 1.60
C GLY A 240 -6.53 6.65 2.45
N GLY A 241 -5.68 6.34 3.43
CA GLY A 241 -4.96 7.35 4.23
C GLY A 241 -3.93 8.13 3.41
N ILE A 242 -3.20 7.44 2.53
CA ILE A 242 -2.23 8.04 1.61
C ILE A 242 -2.92 9.01 0.66
N ASP A 243 -3.99 8.57 -0.01
CA ASP A 243 -4.74 9.40 -0.94
C ASP A 243 -5.41 10.58 -0.22
N ARG A 244 -5.95 10.38 0.98
CA ARG A 244 -6.44 11.46 1.84
C ARG A 244 -5.36 12.48 2.15
N SER A 245 -4.15 12.04 2.49
CA SER A 245 -3.04 12.95 2.75
C SER A 245 -2.70 13.80 1.52
N TRP A 246 -2.63 13.17 0.35
CA TRP A 246 -2.34 13.89 -0.89
C TRP A 246 -3.47 14.84 -1.25
N TRP A 247 -4.73 14.42 -1.10
CA TRP A 247 -5.90 15.25 -1.29
C TRP A 247 -5.87 16.51 -0.38
N ILE A 248 -5.54 16.38 0.91
CA ILE A 248 -5.39 17.54 1.80
C ILE A 248 -4.29 18.47 1.29
N TRP A 249 -3.14 17.91 0.93
CA TRP A 249 -2.00 18.69 0.43
C TRP A 249 -2.36 19.44 -0.87
N GLN A 250 -3.01 18.79 -1.84
CA GLN A 250 -3.45 19.46 -3.08
C GLN A 250 -4.42 20.60 -2.78
N ASN A 251 -5.39 20.40 -1.87
CA ASN A 251 -6.44 21.37 -1.58
C ASN A 251 -5.99 22.61 -0.77
N GLN A 252 -4.76 22.63 -0.26
CA GLN A 252 -4.19 23.86 0.32
C GLN A 252 -3.83 24.91 -0.75
N LYS A 253 -3.47 24.46 -1.97
CA LYS A 253 -3.15 25.33 -3.13
C LYS A 253 -3.66 24.67 -4.43
N PRO A 254 -4.98 24.53 -4.63
CA PRO A 254 -5.53 23.66 -5.67
C PRO A 254 -5.18 24.10 -7.09
N THR A 255 -5.04 25.40 -7.36
CA THR A 255 -4.64 25.92 -8.68
C THR A 255 -3.19 25.56 -9.01
N ASP A 256 -2.32 25.60 -8.01
CA ASP A 256 -0.87 25.47 -8.20
C ASP A 256 -0.45 23.99 -8.17
N ARG A 257 -1.12 23.19 -7.34
CA ARG A 257 -0.74 21.80 -7.06
C ARG A 257 -1.48 20.75 -7.88
N ALA A 258 -2.57 21.11 -8.57
CA ALA A 258 -3.41 20.15 -9.29
C ALA A 258 -2.62 19.26 -10.26
N PHE A 259 -1.72 19.85 -11.05
CA PHE A 259 -0.99 19.13 -12.10
C PHE A 259 0.52 19.00 -11.82
N MET A 260 0.94 19.22 -10.57
CA MET A 260 2.33 19.01 -10.20
C MET A 260 2.70 17.53 -10.37
N ILE A 261 3.82 17.28 -11.03
CA ILE A 261 4.42 15.96 -11.21
C ILE A 261 5.93 16.11 -11.07
N ASP A 262 6.58 15.14 -10.42
CA ASP A 262 8.03 15.08 -10.28
C ASP A 262 8.49 13.62 -10.18
N GLY A 263 9.73 13.35 -10.56
CA GLY A 263 10.30 12.01 -10.63
C GLY A 263 10.26 11.37 -12.02
N THR A 264 10.70 10.12 -12.09
CA THR A 264 10.89 9.36 -13.32
C THR A 264 9.93 8.18 -13.41
N LEU A 265 10.06 7.31 -14.43
CA LEU A 265 9.16 6.18 -14.68
C LEU A 265 9.58 4.89 -13.97
N THR A 266 10.76 4.87 -13.35
CA THR A 266 11.38 3.68 -12.76
C THR A 266 11.68 3.93 -11.29
N LEU A 267 11.52 2.89 -10.47
CA LEU A 267 11.80 2.86 -9.04
C LEU A 267 13.17 3.49 -8.77
N LEU A 268 13.19 4.59 -8.01
CA LEU A 268 14.43 5.31 -7.66
C LEU A 268 15.27 5.75 -8.88
N ASN A 269 14.65 5.84 -10.06
CA ASN A 269 15.31 6.06 -11.34
C ASN A 269 16.35 4.99 -11.70
N ASP A 270 16.08 3.73 -11.36
CA ASP A 270 16.94 2.58 -11.68
C ASP A 270 16.16 1.47 -12.42
N PRO A 271 16.50 1.17 -13.69
CA PRO A 271 17.45 1.89 -14.53
C PRO A 271 16.96 3.32 -14.83
N PRO A 272 17.86 4.25 -15.21
CA PRO A 272 17.46 5.62 -15.54
C PRO A 272 16.39 5.67 -16.63
N SER A 273 15.36 6.47 -16.40
CA SER A 273 14.27 6.72 -17.35
C SER A 273 14.01 8.22 -17.51
N ARG A 274 13.19 8.59 -18.50
CA ARG A 274 12.78 9.99 -18.67
C ARG A 274 11.94 10.46 -17.48
N ASN A 275 11.85 11.77 -17.32
CA ASN A 275 10.90 12.36 -16.37
C ASN A 275 9.48 11.95 -16.73
N ALA A 276 8.68 11.70 -15.69
CA ALA A 276 7.26 11.50 -15.82
C ALA A 276 6.58 12.80 -16.26
N THR A 277 5.48 12.68 -17.00
CA THR A 277 4.66 13.81 -17.43
C THR A 277 3.21 13.52 -17.12
N VAL A 278 2.40 14.57 -17.00
CA VAL A 278 0.94 14.41 -16.79
C VAL A 278 0.23 13.77 -17.98
N GLU A 279 0.92 13.57 -19.11
CA GLU A 279 0.42 12.88 -20.31
C GLU A 279 0.73 11.37 -20.30
N ASP A 280 1.51 10.87 -19.32
CA ASP A 280 1.78 9.45 -19.20
C ASP A 280 0.50 8.68 -18.86
N ILE A 281 0.28 7.56 -19.55
CA ILE A 281 -0.93 6.75 -19.41
C ILE A 281 -0.79 5.79 -18.23
N LEU A 282 -1.82 5.74 -17.38
CA LEU A 282 -1.98 4.73 -16.34
C LEU A 282 -2.90 3.62 -16.83
N ASP A 283 -2.42 2.39 -16.76
CA ASP A 283 -3.20 1.20 -17.14
C ASP A 283 -3.12 0.14 -16.03
N LEU A 284 -4.28 -0.20 -15.48
CA LEU A 284 -4.44 -1.25 -14.46
C LEU A 284 -4.84 -2.60 -15.07
N MET A 285 -4.89 -2.70 -16.40
CA MET A 285 -5.18 -3.93 -17.13
C MET A 285 -6.46 -4.60 -16.59
N TYR A 286 -6.37 -5.84 -16.11
CA TYR A 286 -7.49 -6.62 -15.57
C TYR A 286 -8.04 -6.13 -14.21
N ALA A 287 -7.36 -5.18 -13.56
CA ALA A 287 -7.84 -4.51 -12.36
C ALA A 287 -8.64 -3.23 -12.70
N ALA A 288 -8.55 -2.70 -13.91
CA ALA A 288 -9.31 -1.52 -14.33
C ALA A 288 -10.83 -1.80 -14.40
N PRO A 289 -11.69 -0.82 -14.07
CA PRO A 289 -13.12 -0.90 -14.34
C PRO A 289 -13.39 -1.01 -15.85
N ALA A 290 -14.38 -1.79 -16.25
CA ALA A 290 -14.66 -2.06 -17.66
C ALA A 290 -15.04 -0.82 -18.48
N ASP A 291 -15.55 0.23 -17.81
CA ASP A 291 -15.98 1.50 -18.38
C ASP A 291 -14.91 2.61 -18.28
N THR A 292 -13.74 2.31 -17.72
CA THR A 292 -12.67 3.28 -17.50
C THR A 292 -11.47 2.92 -18.38
N PRO A 293 -11.30 3.53 -19.57
CA PRO A 293 -10.13 3.27 -20.41
C PRO A 293 -8.84 3.77 -19.73
N PRO A 294 -7.66 3.30 -20.19
CA PRO A 294 -6.38 3.86 -19.75
C PRO A 294 -6.34 5.37 -20.01
N PHE A 295 -6.14 6.15 -18.95
CA PHE A 295 -6.14 7.60 -19.02
C PHE A 295 -4.77 8.16 -18.64
N ALA A 296 -4.47 9.34 -19.19
CA ALA A 296 -3.30 10.12 -18.80
C ALA A 296 -3.38 10.54 -17.32
N ILE A 297 -2.23 10.65 -16.65
CA ILE A 297 -2.09 11.08 -15.25
C ILE A 297 -2.92 12.34 -14.95
N LYS A 298 -2.99 13.32 -15.87
CA LYS A 298 -3.81 14.54 -15.72
C LYS A 298 -5.28 14.30 -15.42
N ASN A 299 -5.84 13.14 -15.79
CA ASN A 299 -7.23 12.78 -15.50
C ASN A 299 -7.39 12.11 -14.13
N HIS A 300 -6.29 11.81 -13.45
CA HIS A 300 -6.28 11.14 -12.14
C HIS A 300 -5.84 12.06 -10.99
N VAL A 301 -5.52 13.33 -11.26
CA VAL A 301 -4.98 14.23 -10.23
C VAL A 301 -6.03 14.89 -9.32
N SER A 302 -7.32 14.85 -9.67
CA SER A 302 -8.40 15.49 -8.90
C SER A 302 -9.47 14.48 -8.50
N SER A 303 -9.81 14.39 -7.22
CA SER A 303 -10.87 13.48 -6.74
C SER A 303 -12.29 13.85 -7.19
N VAL A 304 -12.46 14.98 -7.87
CA VAL A 304 -13.75 15.50 -8.36
C VAL A 304 -13.74 15.81 -9.87
N ALA A 305 -12.80 15.21 -10.61
CA ALA A 305 -12.75 15.29 -12.06
C ALA A 305 -12.33 13.95 -12.66
N GLY A 306 -12.40 13.83 -13.99
CA GLY A 306 -12.13 12.56 -14.67
C GLY A 306 -13.13 11.48 -14.22
N PRO A 307 -12.67 10.26 -13.88
CA PRO A 307 -13.55 9.18 -13.42
C PRO A 307 -14.00 9.34 -11.94
N TYR A 308 -13.53 10.37 -11.24
CA TYR A 308 -13.70 10.50 -9.80
C TYR A 308 -14.75 11.53 -9.41
N CYS A 309 -15.50 11.23 -8.35
CA CYS A 309 -16.42 12.16 -7.71
C CYS A 309 -16.53 11.84 -6.21
N TYR A 310 -15.46 12.12 -5.46
CA TYR A 310 -15.40 11.86 -4.02
C TYR A 310 -14.60 12.91 -3.25
N ILE A 311 -14.84 12.96 -1.94
CA ILE A 311 -14.12 13.78 -0.97
C ILE A 311 -13.78 12.93 0.27
N TYR A 312 -12.88 13.43 1.10
CA TYR A 312 -12.61 12.87 2.43
C TYR A 312 -13.30 13.71 3.51
N LEU A 313 -13.86 13.04 4.51
CA LEU A 313 -14.43 13.62 5.73
C LEU A 313 -13.53 13.33 6.94
#